data_AF-A0A2V8WJ33-F1
#
_entry.id   AF-A0A2V8WJ33-F1
#
_cell.length_a   1.000
_cell.length_b   1.000
_cell.length_c   1.000
_cell.angle_alpha   90.00
_cell.angle_beta   90.00
_cell.angle_gamma   90.00
#
_symmetry.space_group_name_H-M   'P 1'
#
loop_
_entity.id
_entity.type
_entity.pdbx_description
1 polymer ?
#
loop_
_entity_poly.entity_id
_entity_poly.type
_entity_poly.pdbx_seq_one_letter_code
_entity_poly.pdbx_strand_id
1 'polypeptide(L)' 'AKLRQLGVGKDLAAQTAGSPHGPWRLANSPALQYALPIAYFDALSLPRLFDGLA' A
#
# COMPACT_ATOMS: atom_id res chain seq x y z
N ALA A 1 -12.79 -2.85 1.62
CA ALA A 1 -12.56 -3.73 2.78
C ALA A 1 -11.08 -4.11 2.98
N LYS A 2 -10.36 -4.50 1.91
CA LYS A 2 -8.95 -4.96 1.99
C LYS A 2 -7.98 -3.95 2.64
N LEU A 3 -8.04 -2.66 2.27
CA LEU A 3 -7.21 -1.62 2.89
C LEU A 3 -7.42 -1.52 4.41
N ARG A 4 -8.66 -1.72 4.88
CA ARG A 4 -8.97 -1.72 6.32
C ARG A 4 -8.40 -2.94 7.04
N GLN A 5 -8.32 -4.09 6.36
CA GLN A 5 -7.68 -5.30 6.91
C GLN A 5 -6.16 -5.11 7.04
N LEU A 6 -5.57 -4.26 6.21
CA LEU A 6 -4.15 -3.88 6.24
C LEU A 6 -3.88 -2.70 7.21
N GLY A 7 -4.83 -2.35 8.08
CA GLY A 7 -4.68 -1.32 9.11
C GLY A 7 -4.98 0.12 8.66
N VAL A 8 -5.38 0.35 7.40
CA VAL A 8 -5.73 1.70 6.94
C VAL A 8 -7.03 2.17 7.59
N GLY A 9 -7.01 3.39 8.14
CA GLY A 9 -8.19 4.05 8.70
C GLY A 9 -9.37 4.13 7.71
N LYS A 10 -10.60 4.11 8.23
CA LYS A 10 -11.82 4.05 7.42
C LYS A 10 -11.91 5.19 6.39
N ASP A 11 -11.62 6.41 6.80
CA ASP A 11 -11.75 7.60 5.95
C ASP A 11 -10.68 7.63 4.86
N LEU A 12 -9.45 7.26 5.22
CA LEU A 12 -8.33 7.17 4.28
C LEU A 12 -8.55 6.04 3.25
N ALA A 13 -9.06 4.89 3.70
CA ALA A 13 -9.42 3.78 2.82
C ALA A 13 -10.57 4.16 1.86
N ALA A 14 -11.56 4.93 2.33
CA ALA A 14 -12.67 5.40 1.49
C ALA A 14 -12.20 6.42 0.45
N GLN A 15 -11.35 7.38 0.84
CA GLN A 15 -10.79 8.38 -0.07
C GLN A 15 -9.96 7.73 -1.19
N THR A 16 -9.12 6.76 -0.86
CA THR A 16 -8.31 6.05 -1.86
C THR A 16 -9.17 5.15 -2.76
N ALA A 17 -10.18 4.47 -2.22
CA ALA A 17 -11.06 3.62 -3.02
C ALA A 17 -11.96 4.43 -3.98
N GLY A 18 -12.35 5.65 -3.58
CA GLY A 18 -13.22 6.53 -4.37
C GLY A 18 -12.47 7.56 -5.22
N SER A 19 -11.14 7.54 -5.26
CA SER A 19 -10.39 8.53 -6.01
C SER A 19 -10.56 8.34 -7.52
N PRO A 20 -10.84 9.41 -8.29
CA PRO A 20 -10.89 9.34 -9.75
C PRO A 20 -9.48 9.27 -10.38
N HIS A 21 -8.43 9.28 -9.56
CA HIS A 21 -7.06 9.21 -10.05
C HIS A 21 -6.77 7.86 -10.70
N GLY A 22 -6.03 7.88 -11.80
CA GLY A 22 -5.62 6.67 -12.48
C GLY A 22 -4.81 5.73 -11.57
N PRO A 23 -4.76 4.42 -11.90
CA PRO A 23 -4.19 3.40 -11.03
C PRO A 23 -2.73 3.70 -10.64
N TRP A 24 -1.95 4.32 -11.53
CA TRP A 24 -0.55 4.68 -11.26
C TRP A 24 -0.42 5.79 -10.21
N ARG A 25 -1.33 6.76 -10.22
CA ARG A 25 -1.35 7.81 -9.18
C ARG A 25 -1.88 7.26 -7.86
N LEU A 26 -2.84 6.34 -7.91
CA LEU A 26 -3.36 5.66 -6.74
C LEU A 26 -2.32 4.78 -6.05
N ALA A 27 -1.47 4.09 -6.81
CA ALA A 27 -0.38 3.27 -6.27
C ALA A 27 0.56 4.05 -5.34
N ASN A 28 0.78 5.34 -5.62
CA ASN A 28 1.58 6.25 -4.79
C ASN A 28 0.76 7.01 -3.72
N SER A 29 -0.50 6.64 -3.48
CA SER A 29 -1.32 7.31 -2.46
C SER A 29 -0.90 6.90 -1.04
N PRO A 30 -1.08 7.79 -0.03
CA PRO A 30 -0.69 7.51 1.36
C PRO A 30 -1.36 6.26 1.94
N ALA A 31 -2.61 5.98 1.56
CA ALA A 31 -3.33 4.80 2.02
C ALA A 31 -2.68 3.50 1.52
N LEU A 32 -2.21 3.48 0.26
CA LEU A 32 -1.59 2.30 -0.34
C LEU A 32 -0.17 2.09 0.17
N GLN A 33 0.59 3.17 0.39
CA GLN A 33 1.90 3.07 1.05
C GLN A 33 1.79 2.54 2.48
N TYR A 34 0.75 2.96 3.24
CA TYR A 34 0.49 2.42 4.57
C TYR A 34 0.03 0.96 4.53
N ALA A 35 -0.83 0.61 3.58
CA ALA A 35 -1.38 -0.73 3.45
C ALA A 35 -0.36 -1.78 2.97
N LEU A 36 0.58 -1.38 2.11
CA LEU A 36 1.51 -2.26 1.41
C LEU A 36 2.97 -1.84 1.66
N PRO A 37 3.47 -1.91 2.91
CA PRO A 37 4.88 -1.66 3.18
C PRO A 37 5.76 -2.76 2.56
N ILE A 38 7.06 -2.52 2.42
CA ILE A 38 8.03 -3.53 1.92
C ILE A 38 7.89 -4.85 2.70
N ALA A 39 7.69 -4.79 4.02
CA ALA A 39 7.44 -5.94 4.89
C ALA A 39 6.26 -6.84 4.44
N TYR A 40 5.22 -6.26 3.84
CA TYR A 40 4.11 -7.02 3.29
C TYR A 40 4.56 -7.88 2.10
N PHE A 41 5.44 -7.34 1.25
CA PHE A 41 5.99 -8.07 0.12
C PHE A 41 7.01 -9.14 0.55
N ASP A 42 7.74 -8.90 1.64
CA ASP A 42 8.62 -9.93 2.22
C ASP A 42 7.82 -11.12 2.76
N ALA A 43 6.68 -10.85 3.41
CA ALA A 43 5.77 -11.90 3.87
C ALA A 43 5.15 -12.69 2.69
N LEU A 44 5.10 -12.09 1.50
CA LEU A 44 4.72 -12.76 0.25
C LEU A 44 5.90 -13.45 -0.45
N SER A 45 7.07 -13.51 0.18
CA SER A 45 8.31 -14.09 -0.36
C SER A 45 8.81 -13.42 -1.64
N LEU A 46 8.49 -12.15 -1.87
CA LEU A 46 9.05 -11.41 -3.01
C LEU A 46 10.53 -11.09 -2.74
N PRO A 47 11.44 -11.39 -3.68
CA PRO A 47 12.84 -11.02 -3.54
C PRO A 47 12.99 -9.51 -3.60
N ARG A 48 13.67 -8.94 -2.61
CA ARG A 48 14.07 -7.55 -2.62
C ARG A 48 15.21 -7.36 -3.62
N LEU A 49 15.14 -6.30 -4.43
CA LEU A 49 16.21 -5.97 -5.37
C LEU A 49 17.46 -5.47 -4.63
N PHE A 50 17.26 -4.75 -3.53
CA PHE A 50 18.32 -4.28 -2.64
C PHE A 50 17.93 -4.68 -1.21
N ASP A 51 18.78 -5.48 -0.56
CA ASP A 51 18.68 -5.74 0.87
C ASP A 51 19.38 -4.56 1.56
N GLY A 52 18.67 -3.79 2.37
CA GLY A 52 19.02 -2.41 2.78
C GLY A 52 20.24 -2.26 3.70
N LEU A 53 21.39 -2.80 3.29
CA LEU A 53 22.71 -2.61 3.87
C LEU A 53 23.46 -1.44 3.21
N ALA A 54 22.75 -0.40 2.79
CA ALA A 54 23.34 0.86 2.28
C ALA A 54 22.87 2.04 3.12
#